data_AF-A0A523G4C1-F1
#
_entry.id   AF-A0A523G4C1-F1
#
_cell.length_a   1.000
_cell.length_b   1.000
_cell.length_c   1.000
_cell.angle_alpha   90.00
_cell.angle_beta   90.00
_cell.angle_gamma   90.00
#
_symmetry.space_group_name_H-M   'P 1'
#
loop_
_entity.id
_entity.type
_entity.pdbx_description
1 polymer ?
#
loop_
_entity_poly.entity_id
_entity_poly.type
_entity_poly.pdbx_seq_one_letter_code
_entity_poly.pdbx_strand_id
1 'polypeptide(L)'
;MPTVDADAHVIETPETWSYMRDFEQDFRPQIFERSADDGAPRRPNQRKEYWVIDERLLSKGSNVGQDVPADARELTNIRARLDHMDEIGVDVAVIFPTLFLRPLTREHDVEFALTRSYNRWMADIWKQEKSRLRWVCVPPLLSLVDAGKVRAELEFCKENGACGIFMRGMECERLPSHRYFFPFYEMVQELDLAITFHAGINSFSVHDAYIGDVAMFRAKFPVLGAFSMLAQEEIPARYPGLRWAFIEASAQWLPYMLGEARIRLNRRGRPVPGDILGENNFYITTQMTDDIPGLVDEVGDDHLLIGTDYGHRDTATDIHAMRRLGDEGNLGPDSVHKILDTNPSTLYGLN
;
A
#
# COMPACT_ATOMS: atom_id res chain seq x y z
N MET A 1 -9.32 11.15 20.63
CA MET A 1 -9.38 11.25 19.16
C MET A 1 -8.60 10.06 18.65
N PRO A 2 -9.13 9.29 17.69
CA PRO A 2 -8.52 8.04 17.28
C PRO A 2 -7.14 8.29 16.64
N THR A 3 -6.13 7.54 17.08
CA THR A 3 -4.85 7.42 16.36
C THR A 3 -5.02 6.41 15.24
N VAL A 4 -4.92 6.87 13.99
CA VAL A 4 -5.04 6.05 12.79
C VAL A 4 -3.65 5.70 12.26
N ASP A 5 -3.34 4.41 12.27
CA ASP A 5 -2.19 3.87 11.57
C ASP A 5 -2.52 3.75 10.07
N ALA A 6 -2.01 4.70 9.28
CA ALA A 6 -2.29 4.81 7.85
C ALA A 6 -1.59 3.74 7.01
N ASP A 7 -0.65 2.99 7.59
CA ASP A 7 0.10 1.96 6.89
C ASP A 7 0.51 0.83 7.84
N ALA A 8 -0.25 -0.24 7.81
CA ALA A 8 0.03 -1.47 8.52
C ALA A 8 -0.13 -2.66 7.59
N HIS A 9 0.53 -3.79 7.88
CA HIS A 9 0.46 -4.95 7.00
C HIS A 9 -0.15 -6.19 7.64
N VAL A 10 -0.62 -7.07 6.75
CA VAL A 10 -0.86 -8.48 7.03
C VAL A 10 0.14 -9.35 6.26
N ILE A 11 0.68 -10.37 6.93
CA ILE A 11 1.48 -11.42 6.30
C ILE A 11 0.54 -12.55 5.84
N GLU A 12 0.40 -12.73 4.53
CA GLU A 12 -0.49 -13.77 3.98
C GLU A 12 -0.03 -15.18 4.35
N THR A 13 -1.00 -16.04 4.65
CA THR A 13 -0.79 -17.43 5.07
C THR A 13 -1.57 -18.39 4.14
N PRO A 14 -1.44 -19.72 4.29
CA PRO A 14 -2.27 -20.66 3.52
C PRO A 14 -3.78 -20.47 3.73
N GLU A 15 -4.18 -19.85 4.84
CA GLU A 15 -5.57 -19.50 5.13
C GLU A 15 -6.11 -18.46 4.14
N THR A 16 -5.30 -17.46 3.76
CA THR A 16 -5.66 -16.46 2.74
C THR A 16 -6.18 -17.12 1.46
N TRP A 17 -5.60 -18.26 1.07
CA TRP A 17 -5.95 -19.01 -0.15
C TRP A 17 -7.04 -20.06 0.06
N SER A 18 -7.47 -20.31 1.31
CA SER A 18 -8.63 -21.16 1.59
C SER A 18 -9.95 -20.52 1.14
N TYR A 19 -9.93 -19.21 0.87
CA TYR A 19 -11.07 -18.44 0.36
C TYR A 19 -11.25 -18.57 -1.16
N MET A 20 -10.38 -19.27 -1.88
CA MET A 20 -10.57 -19.59 -3.31
C MET A 20 -11.80 -20.48 -3.53
N ARG A 21 -12.58 -20.19 -4.56
CA ARG A 21 -13.70 -21.04 -4.98
C ARG A 21 -13.21 -22.31 -5.66
N ASP A 22 -14.05 -23.32 -5.80
CA ASP A 22 -13.69 -24.62 -6.40
C ASP A 22 -13.02 -24.46 -7.78
N PHE A 23 -13.53 -23.59 -8.64
CA PHE A 23 -12.96 -23.34 -9.98
C PHE A 23 -11.69 -22.46 -9.97
N GLU A 24 -11.33 -21.89 -8.82
CA GLU A 24 -10.10 -21.09 -8.63
C GLU A 24 -8.97 -21.94 -8.00
N GLN A 25 -9.27 -23.16 -7.51
CA GLN A 25 -8.31 -23.99 -6.76
C GLN A 25 -7.08 -24.40 -7.58
N ASP A 26 -7.20 -24.49 -8.92
CA ASP A 26 -6.08 -24.78 -9.81
C ASP A 26 -4.99 -23.67 -9.75
N PHE A 27 -5.34 -22.48 -9.29
CA PHE A 27 -4.43 -21.33 -9.14
C PHE A 27 -3.93 -21.14 -7.70
N ARG A 28 -4.26 -22.05 -6.79
CA ARG A 28 -3.96 -21.91 -5.36
C ARG A 28 -2.45 -21.90 -5.10
N PRO A 29 -1.93 -20.87 -4.41
CA PRO A 29 -0.53 -20.86 -3.99
C PRO A 29 -0.17 -22.08 -3.14
N GLN A 30 0.95 -22.69 -3.47
CA GLN A 30 1.49 -23.84 -2.73
C GLN A 30 2.73 -23.43 -1.93
N ILE A 31 3.08 -24.23 -0.93
CA ILE A 31 4.35 -24.05 -0.19
C ILE A 31 5.34 -25.10 -0.70
N PHE A 32 6.48 -24.62 -1.19
CA PHE A 32 7.66 -25.44 -1.42
C PHE A 32 8.64 -25.26 -0.26
N GLU A 33 8.94 -26.35 0.43
CA GLU A 33 10.01 -26.39 1.43
C GLU A 33 11.29 -26.89 0.77
N ARG A 34 12.34 -26.09 0.82
CA ARG A 34 13.65 -26.49 0.31
C ARG A 34 14.24 -27.58 1.20
N SER A 35 14.73 -28.65 0.57
CA SER A 35 15.55 -29.65 1.26
C SER A 35 16.84 -29.04 1.82
N ALA A 36 17.13 -29.31 3.08
CA ALA A 36 18.36 -28.85 3.73
C ALA A 36 19.63 -29.54 3.19
N ASP A 37 19.46 -30.69 2.52
CA ASP A 37 20.56 -31.55 2.05
C ASP A 37 20.34 -31.99 0.59
N ASP A 38 20.04 -31.01 -0.28
CA ASP A 38 19.95 -31.21 -1.73
C ASP A 38 21.32 -31.21 -2.44
N GLY A 39 22.42 -31.20 -1.68
CA GLY A 39 23.78 -31.11 -2.18
C GLY A 39 24.17 -29.73 -2.77
N ALA A 40 23.26 -28.75 -2.78
CA ALA A 40 23.54 -27.42 -3.33
C ALA A 40 24.15 -26.48 -2.27
N PRO A 41 25.13 -25.64 -2.65
CA PRO A 41 25.76 -24.70 -1.72
C PRO A 41 24.75 -23.66 -1.21
N ARG A 42 24.87 -23.32 0.08
CA ARG A 42 24.03 -22.31 0.72
C ARG A 42 24.41 -20.91 0.23
N ARG A 43 23.44 -20.14 -0.24
CA ARG A 43 23.57 -18.71 -0.60
C ARG A 43 22.88 -17.83 0.45
N PRO A 44 23.37 -16.61 0.74
CA PRO A 44 22.78 -15.73 1.76
C PRO A 44 21.29 -15.42 1.56
N ASN A 45 20.85 -15.35 0.30
CA ASN A 45 19.47 -14.98 -0.05
C ASN A 45 18.52 -16.18 -0.16
N GLN A 46 19.00 -17.41 0.07
CA GLN A 46 18.13 -18.59 0.11
C GLN A 46 17.24 -18.56 1.35
N ARG A 47 16.03 -19.10 1.20
CA ARG A 47 15.02 -19.25 2.24
C ARG A 47 14.68 -20.72 2.42
N LYS A 48 14.03 -21.03 3.54
CA LYS A 48 13.56 -22.38 3.84
C LYS A 48 12.30 -22.70 3.06
N GLU A 49 11.38 -21.74 2.99
CA GLU A 49 10.07 -21.88 2.35
C GLU A 49 9.89 -20.87 1.23
N TYR A 50 9.14 -21.29 0.21
CA TYR A 50 8.76 -20.48 -0.93
C TYR A 50 7.28 -20.67 -1.21
N TRP A 51 6.60 -19.59 -1.59
CA TRP A 51 5.34 -19.68 -2.30
C TRP A 51 5.61 -20.14 -3.73
N VAL A 52 4.82 -21.09 -4.22
CA VAL A 52 4.74 -21.45 -5.64
C VAL A 52 3.47 -20.83 -6.20
N ILE A 53 3.64 -19.88 -7.11
CA ILE A 53 2.53 -19.18 -7.79
C ILE A 53 2.90 -19.09 -9.26
N ASP A 54 2.01 -19.52 -10.16
CA ASP A 54 2.27 -19.46 -11.61
C ASP A 54 3.61 -20.13 -11.99
N GLU A 55 3.88 -21.29 -11.38
CA GLU A 55 5.16 -22.04 -11.48
C GLU A 55 6.42 -21.30 -11.01
N ARG A 56 6.27 -20.16 -10.32
CA ARG A 56 7.38 -19.35 -9.81
C ARG A 56 7.59 -19.56 -8.32
N LEU A 57 8.85 -19.66 -7.92
CA LEU A 57 9.26 -19.66 -6.51
C LEU A 57 9.44 -18.23 -6.00
N LEU A 58 8.65 -17.88 -5.00
CA LEU A 58 8.66 -16.56 -4.35
C LEU A 58 9.02 -16.75 -2.87
N SER A 59 10.09 -16.10 -2.41
CA SER A 59 10.55 -16.23 -1.02
C SER A 59 9.41 -15.97 -0.03
N LYS A 60 9.15 -16.93 0.88
CA LYS A 60 8.20 -16.78 1.98
C LYS A 60 8.94 -16.33 3.24
N GLY A 61 8.30 -15.48 4.05
CA GLY A 61 8.90 -14.94 5.28
C GLY A 61 10.01 -13.90 5.04
N SER A 62 10.08 -13.31 3.85
CA SER A 62 10.89 -12.11 3.61
C SER A 62 10.15 -10.88 4.11
N ASN A 63 10.88 -9.91 4.67
CA ASN A 63 10.33 -8.68 5.25
C ASN A 63 9.28 -8.93 6.34
N VAL A 64 9.60 -9.79 7.31
CA VAL A 64 8.68 -10.10 8.42
C VAL A 64 9.33 -9.69 9.74
N GLY A 65 8.70 -8.73 10.42
CA GLY A 65 9.06 -8.25 11.76
C GLY A 65 9.09 -9.39 12.75
N GLN A 66 10.01 -9.40 13.71
CA GLN A 66 10.05 -10.41 14.79
C GLN A 66 9.74 -9.80 16.16
N ASP A 67 9.52 -8.50 16.15
CA ASP A 67 9.17 -7.59 17.24
C ASP A 67 7.66 -7.50 17.48
N VAL A 68 6.84 -8.07 16.59
CA VAL A 68 5.38 -8.20 16.77
C VAL A 68 4.94 -9.67 16.77
N PRO A 69 3.89 -10.04 17.54
CA PRO A 69 3.39 -11.41 17.59
C PRO A 69 3.01 -11.96 16.21
N ALA A 70 3.34 -13.23 15.96
CA ALA A 70 3.12 -13.86 14.65
C ALA A 70 1.63 -13.94 14.29
N ASP A 71 0.79 -14.33 15.24
CA ASP A 71 -0.65 -14.45 15.06
C ASP A 71 -1.37 -13.09 14.89
N ALA A 72 -0.79 -12.02 15.47
CA ALA A 72 -1.23 -10.64 15.26
C ALA A 72 -0.91 -10.12 13.84
N ARG A 73 0.34 -10.29 13.36
CA ARG A 73 0.74 -9.83 12.01
C ARG A 73 0.20 -10.70 10.87
N GLU A 74 -0.13 -11.96 11.14
CA GLU A 74 -0.74 -12.87 10.17
C GLU A 74 -2.28 -12.82 10.20
N LEU A 75 -2.86 -12.06 11.15
CA LEU A 75 -4.30 -11.96 11.41
C LEU A 75 -4.99 -13.31 11.61
N THR A 76 -4.25 -14.33 12.07
CA THR A 76 -4.81 -15.63 12.49
C THR A 76 -5.43 -15.56 13.89
N ASN A 77 -5.11 -14.51 14.66
CA ASN A 77 -5.74 -14.19 15.93
C ASN A 77 -6.06 -12.69 16.01
N ILE A 78 -7.31 -12.34 15.72
CA ILE A 78 -7.79 -10.95 15.73
C ILE A 78 -7.66 -10.32 17.11
N ARG A 79 -7.85 -11.09 18.19
CA ARG A 79 -7.70 -10.54 19.54
C ARG A 79 -6.24 -10.15 19.83
N ALA A 80 -5.28 -10.98 19.44
CA ALA A 80 -3.86 -10.67 19.60
C ALA A 80 -3.47 -9.39 18.83
N ARG A 81 -4.02 -9.19 17.63
CA ARG A 81 -3.85 -7.94 16.87
C ARG A 81 -4.36 -6.73 17.64
N LEU A 82 -5.58 -6.81 18.18
CA LEU A 82 -6.20 -5.70 18.91
C LEU A 82 -5.48 -5.40 20.24
N ASP A 83 -5.09 -6.43 20.99
CA ASP A 83 -4.33 -6.26 22.24
C ASP A 83 -2.99 -5.55 21.98
N HIS A 84 -2.30 -5.91 20.89
CA HIS A 84 -1.05 -5.24 20.53
C HIS A 84 -1.27 -3.82 19.98
N MET A 85 -2.38 -3.56 19.28
CA MET A 85 -2.77 -2.20 18.90
C MET A 85 -3.00 -1.33 20.13
N ASP A 86 -3.66 -1.86 21.18
CA ASP A 86 -3.85 -1.17 22.47
C ASP A 86 -2.50 -0.86 23.14
N GLU A 87 -1.55 -1.81 23.12
CA GLU A 87 -0.21 -1.64 23.70
C GLU A 87 0.59 -0.50 23.05
N ILE A 88 0.51 -0.39 21.73
CA ILE A 88 1.24 0.64 20.96
C ILE A 88 0.45 1.95 20.82
N GLY A 89 -0.81 2.00 21.26
CA GLY A 89 -1.64 3.20 21.25
C GLY A 89 -2.26 3.52 19.88
N VAL A 90 -2.59 2.48 19.09
CA VAL A 90 -3.26 2.62 17.78
C VAL A 90 -4.74 2.27 17.91
N ASP A 91 -5.62 3.20 17.54
CA ASP A 91 -7.07 3.00 17.62
C ASP A 91 -7.59 2.30 16.36
N VAL A 92 -7.11 2.70 15.18
CA VAL A 92 -7.51 2.14 13.88
C VAL A 92 -6.26 1.81 13.06
N ALA A 93 -6.22 0.65 12.41
CA ALA A 93 -5.15 0.29 11.49
C ALA A 93 -5.71 0.06 10.07
N VAL A 94 -5.08 0.68 9.07
CA VAL A 94 -5.37 0.44 7.66
C VAL A 94 -4.40 -0.63 7.13
N ILE A 95 -4.95 -1.78 6.76
CA ILE A 95 -4.19 -3.00 6.49
C ILE A 95 -3.95 -3.19 4.98
N PHE A 96 -2.67 -3.31 4.64
CA PHE A 96 -2.12 -3.54 3.31
C PHE A 96 -1.61 -4.99 3.14
N PRO A 97 -1.62 -5.53 1.91
CA PRO A 97 -1.04 -6.83 1.62
C PRO A 97 0.50 -6.80 1.71
N THR A 98 1.12 -7.96 1.87
CA THR A 98 2.59 -8.10 1.87
C THR A 98 3.10 -8.85 0.64
N LEU A 99 2.48 -9.96 0.30
CA LEU A 99 2.87 -10.80 -0.83
C LEU A 99 2.76 -10.03 -2.16
N PHE A 100 1.77 -9.15 -2.26
CA PHE A 100 1.47 -8.39 -3.47
C PHE A 100 2.42 -7.19 -3.72
N LEU A 101 3.37 -6.89 -2.82
CA LEU A 101 4.37 -5.81 -3.00
C LEU A 101 5.38 -6.09 -4.13
N ARG A 102 5.32 -7.29 -4.72
CA ARG A 102 6.15 -7.75 -5.84
C ARG A 102 5.28 -8.32 -6.96
N PRO A 103 5.85 -8.50 -8.16
CA PRO A 103 5.15 -9.16 -9.26
C PRO A 103 4.92 -10.66 -8.93
N LEU A 104 3.69 -11.14 -9.09
CA LEU A 104 3.31 -12.53 -8.78
C LEU A 104 3.12 -13.39 -10.04
N THR A 105 2.38 -12.87 -11.01
CA THR A 105 2.01 -13.58 -12.25
C THR A 105 1.85 -12.61 -13.42
N ARG A 106 1.89 -13.13 -14.64
CA ARG A 106 1.49 -12.40 -15.86
C ARG A 106 0.12 -12.84 -16.38
N GLU A 107 -0.46 -13.88 -15.80
CA GLU A 107 -1.70 -14.49 -16.25
C GLU A 107 -2.90 -13.87 -15.51
N HIS A 108 -3.86 -13.33 -16.27
CA HIS A 108 -4.98 -12.60 -15.69
C HIS A 108 -5.86 -13.48 -14.80
N ASP A 109 -6.04 -14.77 -15.15
CA ASP A 109 -6.87 -15.69 -14.35
C ASP A 109 -6.21 -16.04 -13.01
N VAL A 110 -4.88 -16.15 -12.98
CA VAL A 110 -4.11 -16.34 -11.74
C VAL A 110 -4.23 -15.11 -10.85
N GLU A 111 -4.01 -13.90 -11.39
CA GLU A 111 -4.16 -12.66 -10.62
C GLU A 111 -5.60 -12.50 -10.10
N PHE A 112 -6.59 -12.77 -10.95
CA PHE A 112 -7.99 -12.69 -10.56
C PHE A 112 -8.30 -13.66 -9.40
N ALA A 113 -7.87 -14.92 -9.46
CA ALA A 113 -8.07 -15.87 -8.37
C ALA A 113 -7.40 -15.42 -7.05
N LEU A 114 -6.16 -14.93 -7.12
CA LEU A 114 -5.41 -14.47 -5.94
C LEU A 114 -6.04 -13.26 -5.28
N THR A 115 -6.35 -12.22 -6.05
CA THR A 115 -6.93 -10.98 -5.54
C THR A 115 -8.27 -11.23 -4.88
N ARG A 116 -9.13 -12.04 -5.51
CA ARG A 116 -10.43 -12.40 -4.96
C ARG A 116 -10.35 -13.22 -3.68
N SER A 117 -9.40 -14.14 -3.58
CA SER A 117 -9.18 -14.89 -2.35
C SER A 117 -8.73 -13.96 -1.21
N TYR A 118 -7.75 -13.10 -1.48
CA TYR A 118 -7.27 -12.10 -0.52
C TYR A 118 -8.39 -11.16 -0.06
N ASN A 119 -9.14 -10.59 -1.00
CA ASN A 119 -10.23 -9.65 -0.69
C ASN A 119 -11.34 -10.31 0.13
N ARG A 120 -11.71 -11.56 -0.17
CA ARG A 120 -12.69 -12.31 0.64
C ARG A 120 -12.19 -12.61 2.04
N TRP A 121 -10.91 -12.95 2.18
CA TRP A 121 -10.28 -13.18 3.48
C TRP A 121 -10.25 -11.90 4.32
N MET A 122 -9.81 -10.77 3.74
CA MET A 122 -9.80 -9.48 4.42
C MET A 122 -11.22 -9.00 4.77
N ALA A 123 -12.20 -9.25 3.91
CA ALA A 123 -13.60 -9.00 4.20
C ALA A 123 -14.12 -9.81 5.40
N ASP A 124 -13.67 -11.05 5.58
CA ASP A 124 -14.03 -11.87 6.74
C ASP A 124 -13.35 -11.36 8.03
N ILE A 125 -12.06 -11.04 7.97
CA ILE A 125 -11.33 -10.41 9.07
C ILE A 125 -12.00 -9.09 9.49
N TRP A 126 -12.33 -8.22 8.53
CA TRP A 126 -13.02 -6.96 8.78
C TRP A 126 -14.37 -7.16 9.49
N LYS A 127 -15.13 -8.22 9.14
CA LYS A 127 -16.41 -8.51 9.80
C LYS A 127 -16.26 -8.84 11.29
N GLN A 128 -15.10 -9.34 11.71
CA GLN A 128 -14.82 -9.65 13.10
C GLN A 128 -14.52 -8.38 13.92
N GLU A 129 -13.93 -7.34 13.30
CA GLU A 129 -13.68 -6.04 13.94
C GLU A 129 -13.75 -4.88 12.94
N LYS A 130 -14.96 -4.33 12.75
CA LYS A 130 -15.25 -3.34 11.70
C LYS A 130 -14.75 -1.94 12.00
N SER A 131 -14.56 -1.61 13.28
CA SER A 131 -14.27 -0.24 13.71
C SER A 131 -12.77 0.04 13.75
N ARG A 132 -11.96 -0.97 14.10
CA ARG A 132 -10.52 -0.81 14.30
C ARG A 132 -9.64 -1.39 13.20
N LEU A 133 -10.11 -2.41 12.47
CA LEU A 133 -9.35 -3.00 11.37
C LEU A 133 -9.94 -2.56 10.05
N ARG A 134 -9.30 -1.60 9.37
CA ARG A 134 -9.66 -1.18 8.02
C ARG A 134 -8.68 -1.82 7.03
N TRP A 135 -9.05 -1.91 5.77
CA TRP A 135 -8.22 -2.62 4.78
C TRP A 135 -8.34 -2.02 3.39
N VAL A 136 -7.31 -2.24 2.57
CA VAL A 136 -7.31 -1.83 1.16
C VAL A 136 -7.57 -3.02 0.24
N CYS A 137 -8.41 -2.80 -0.76
CA CYS A 137 -8.69 -3.76 -1.82
C CYS A 137 -7.45 -4.00 -2.67
N VAL A 138 -7.15 -5.26 -3.01
CA VAL A 138 -6.22 -5.58 -4.07
C VAL A 138 -7.02 -5.75 -5.38
N PRO A 139 -6.86 -4.85 -6.36
CA PRO A 139 -7.61 -4.91 -7.61
C PRO A 139 -6.99 -5.91 -8.62
N PRO A 140 -7.81 -6.65 -9.40
CA PRO A 140 -7.34 -7.51 -10.49
C PRO A 140 -7.04 -6.70 -11.77
N LEU A 141 -5.94 -5.97 -11.78
CA LEU A 141 -5.64 -4.98 -12.83
C LEU A 141 -5.34 -5.60 -14.20
N LEU A 142 -4.79 -6.81 -14.30
CA LEU A 142 -4.61 -7.53 -15.58
C LEU A 142 -5.96 -7.85 -16.23
N SER A 143 -7.03 -7.95 -15.43
CA SER A 143 -8.39 -8.25 -15.90
C SER A 143 -9.17 -7.02 -16.38
N LEU A 144 -8.58 -5.83 -16.43
CA LEU A 144 -9.27 -4.59 -16.90
C LEU A 144 -9.74 -4.64 -18.36
N VAL A 145 -9.31 -5.63 -19.13
CA VAL A 145 -9.92 -5.94 -20.44
C VAL A 145 -11.41 -6.27 -20.34
N ASP A 146 -11.85 -6.78 -19.19
CA ASP A 146 -13.24 -6.98 -18.79
C ASP A 146 -13.55 -6.09 -17.58
N ALA A 147 -13.78 -4.80 -17.84
CA ALA A 147 -14.01 -3.80 -16.80
C ALA A 147 -15.21 -4.15 -15.90
N GLY A 148 -16.21 -4.89 -16.38
CA GLY A 148 -17.34 -5.34 -15.58
C GLY A 148 -16.93 -6.31 -14.47
N LYS A 149 -16.01 -7.24 -14.75
CA LYS A 149 -15.44 -8.13 -13.72
C LYS A 149 -14.66 -7.36 -12.67
N VAL A 150 -13.84 -6.40 -13.09
CA VAL A 150 -13.06 -5.57 -12.16
C VAL A 150 -14.00 -4.74 -11.30
N ARG A 151 -15.01 -4.08 -11.89
CA ARG A 151 -16.03 -3.32 -11.16
C ARG A 151 -16.72 -4.16 -10.07
N ALA A 152 -17.19 -5.35 -10.42
CA ALA A 152 -17.91 -6.22 -9.48
C ALA A 152 -17.04 -6.60 -8.27
N GLU A 153 -15.72 -6.78 -8.47
CA GLU A 153 -14.80 -7.05 -7.37
C GLU A 153 -14.58 -5.79 -6.50
N LEU A 154 -14.46 -4.60 -7.11
CA LEU A 154 -14.35 -3.34 -6.36
C LEU A 154 -15.61 -3.04 -5.53
N GLU A 155 -16.79 -3.28 -6.10
CA GLU A 155 -18.08 -3.16 -5.41
C GLU A 155 -18.15 -4.11 -4.22
N PHE A 156 -17.79 -5.39 -4.42
CA PHE A 156 -17.69 -6.35 -3.32
C PHE A 156 -16.77 -5.84 -2.20
N CYS A 157 -15.57 -5.35 -2.54
CA CYS A 157 -14.64 -4.84 -1.54
C CYS A 157 -15.20 -3.63 -0.78
N LYS A 158 -15.79 -2.65 -1.47
CA LYS A 158 -16.43 -1.48 -0.84
C LYS A 158 -17.55 -1.89 0.11
N GLU A 159 -18.44 -2.77 -0.34
CA GLU A 159 -19.56 -3.29 0.47
C GLU A 159 -19.09 -4.09 1.69
N ASN A 160 -17.86 -4.63 1.64
CA ASN A 160 -17.23 -5.38 2.72
C ASN A 160 -16.09 -4.62 3.42
N GLY A 161 -16.17 -3.28 3.42
CA GLY A 161 -15.39 -2.44 4.31
C GLY A 161 -14.02 -2.00 3.82
N ALA A 162 -13.65 -2.28 2.56
CA ALA A 162 -12.44 -1.71 1.98
C ALA A 162 -12.53 -0.18 1.96
N CYS A 163 -11.47 0.48 2.40
CA CYS A 163 -11.39 1.95 2.50
C CYS A 163 -10.44 2.58 1.48
N GLY A 164 -9.73 1.77 0.71
CA GLY A 164 -8.86 2.20 -0.36
C GLY A 164 -8.51 1.07 -1.31
N ILE A 165 -7.71 1.40 -2.31
CA ILE A 165 -7.21 0.53 -3.37
C ILE A 165 -5.69 0.47 -3.29
N PHE A 166 -5.15 -0.72 -3.10
CA PHE A 166 -3.72 -0.97 -3.20
C PHE A 166 -3.25 -0.94 -4.66
N MET A 167 -2.32 -0.04 -4.98
CA MET A 167 -1.56 -0.03 -6.22
C MET A 167 -0.08 0.16 -5.93
N ARG A 168 0.77 -0.24 -6.86
CA ARG A 168 2.20 0.08 -6.87
C ARG A 168 2.47 1.17 -7.90
N GLY A 169 3.66 1.77 -7.81
CA GLY A 169 4.07 2.80 -8.75
C GLY A 169 4.16 2.36 -10.21
N MET A 170 4.18 1.05 -10.46
CA MET A 170 3.90 0.45 -11.78
C MET A 170 3.04 -0.79 -11.61
N GLU A 171 2.06 -0.92 -12.48
CA GLU A 171 1.09 -2.01 -12.53
C GLU A 171 1.04 -2.62 -13.92
N CYS A 172 1.02 -3.95 -14.02
CA CYS A 172 0.91 -4.65 -15.30
C CYS A 172 1.93 -4.16 -16.37
N GLU A 173 3.19 -3.92 -15.99
CA GLU A 173 4.23 -3.31 -16.87
C GLU A 173 3.88 -1.91 -17.41
N ARG A 174 3.01 -1.16 -16.73
CA ARG A 174 2.53 0.16 -17.15
C ARG A 174 2.67 1.19 -16.03
N LEU A 175 2.84 2.45 -16.44
CA LEU A 175 2.82 3.60 -15.55
C LEU A 175 1.37 4.00 -15.19
N PRO A 176 1.13 4.63 -14.02
CA PRO A 176 -0.21 5.04 -13.60
C PRO A 176 -0.91 6.02 -14.56
N SER A 177 -0.16 6.80 -15.35
CA SER A 177 -0.73 7.70 -16.36
C SER A 177 -1.20 7.00 -17.64
N HIS A 178 -0.97 5.69 -17.78
CA HIS A 178 -1.36 4.94 -18.96
C HIS A 178 -2.89 4.82 -19.06
N ARG A 179 -3.45 5.08 -20.25
CA ARG A 179 -4.91 5.10 -20.51
C ARG A 179 -5.66 3.81 -20.15
N TYR A 180 -4.93 2.70 -20.06
CA TYR A 180 -5.45 1.42 -19.56
C TYR A 180 -6.13 1.54 -18.19
N PHE A 181 -5.63 2.43 -17.31
CA PHE A 181 -6.18 2.63 -15.97
C PHE A 181 -7.30 3.67 -15.90
N PHE A 182 -7.64 4.35 -17.00
CA PHE A 182 -8.63 5.43 -16.95
C PHE A 182 -10.05 4.95 -16.60
N PRO A 183 -10.56 3.83 -17.15
CA PRO A 183 -11.82 3.26 -16.69
C PRO A 183 -11.74 2.82 -15.22
N PHE A 184 -10.57 2.38 -14.77
CA PHE A 184 -10.36 2.01 -13.37
C PHE A 184 -10.48 3.21 -12.43
N TYR A 185 -9.84 4.33 -12.74
CA TYR A 185 -9.95 5.54 -11.93
C TYR A 185 -11.37 6.08 -11.86
N GLU A 186 -12.13 5.97 -12.94
CA GLU A 186 -13.56 6.31 -12.96
C GLU A 186 -14.36 5.41 -11.99
N MET A 187 -14.16 4.08 -12.05
CA MET A 187 -14.80 3.13 -11.13
C MET A 187 -14.47 3.43 -9.66
N VAL A 188 -13.19 3.66 -9.36
CA VAL A 188 -12.72 3.91 -7.99
C VAL A 188 -13.25 5.24 -7.45
N GLN A 189 -13.30 6.28 -8.28
CA GLN A 189 -13.90 7.57 -7.91
C GLN A 189 -15.39 7.44 -7.60
N GLU A 190 -16.15 6.72 -8.43
CA GLU A 190 -17.59 6.49 -8.20
C GLU A 190 -17.86 5.72 -6.89
N LEU A 191 -16.96 4.82 -6.51
CA LEU A 191 -17.04 4.05 -5.27
C LEU A 191 -16.51 4.82 -4.04
N ASP A 192 -16.02 6.06 -4.23
CA ASP A 192 -15.44 6.91 -3.19
C ASP A 192 -14.37 6.15 -2.39
N LEU A 193 -13.41 5.57 -3.10
CA LEU A 193 -12.24 4.89 -2.54
C LEU A 193 -10.98 5.68 -2.87
N ALA A 194 -10.01 5.71 -1.97
CA ALA A 194 -8.69 6.27 -2.27
C ALA A 194 -7.84 5.28 -3.08
N ILE A 195 -6.97 5.79 -3.95
CA ILE A 195 -5.89 4.98 -4.55
C ILE A 195 -4.60 5.23 -3.78
N THR A 196 -4.02 4.16 -3.23
CA THR A 196 -2.79 4.21 -2.45
C THR A 196 -1.66 3.58 -3.24
N PHE A 197 -0.73 4.38 -3.73
CA PHE A 197 0.53 3.93 -4.34
C PHE A 197 1.52 3.58 -3.25
N HIS A 198 1.63 2.28 -2.98
CA HIS A 198 2.48 1.73 -1.94
C HIS A 198 3.89 1.43 -2.46
N ALA A 199 4.85 1.41 -1.55
CA ALA A 199 6.18 0.89 -1.86
C ALA A 199 6.09 -0.55 -2.36
N GLY A 200 6.92 -0.87 -3.35
CA GLY A 200 6.88 -2.10 -4.12
C GLY A 200 6.67 -1.84 -5.61
N ILE A 201 6.59 -2.92 -6.39
CA ILE A 201 6.44 -2.80 -7.84
C ILE A 201 5.74 -4.02 -8.46
N ASN A 202 4.90 -3.79 -9.47
CA ASN A 202 4.32 -4.84 -10.31
C ASN A 202 4.71 -4.68 -11.78
N SER A 203 6.02 -4.68 -11.99
CA SER A 203 6.64 -4.78 -13.29
C SER A 203 7.79 -5.77 -13.12
N PHE A 204 7.70 -6.91 -13.80
CA PHE A 204 8.78 -7.88 -13.82
C PHE A 204 10.02 -7.29 -14.50
N SER A 205 9.85 -6.49 -15.56
CA SER A 205 10.99 -5.91 -16.26
C SER A 205 11.82 -5.00 -15.35
N VAL A 206 11.16 -4.11 -14.60
CA VAL A 206 11.83 -3.23 -13.63
C VAL A 206 12.28 -4.00 -12.38
N HIS A 207 11.46 -4.91 -11.87
CA HIS A 207 11.83 -5.73 -10.72
C HIS A 207 13.10 -6.54 -10.97
N ASP A 208 13.19 -7.22 -12.12
CA ASP A 208 14.32 -8.08 -12.46
C ASP A 208 15.59 -7.28 -12.75
N ALA A 209 15.45 -6.06 -13.31
CA ALA A 209 16.56 -5.14 -13.49
C ALA A 209 17.24 -4.73 -12.17
N TYR A 210 16.48 -4.67 -11.07
CA TYR A 210 16.95 -4.23 -9.74
C TYR A 210 16.98 -5.34 -8.68
N ILE A 211 16.82 -6.61 -9.05
CA ILE A 211 16.70 -7.73 -8.09
C ILE A 211 17.95 -7.92 -7.21
N GLY A 212 19.11 -7.46 -7.68
CA GLY A 212 20.40 -7.49 -6.98
C GLY A 212 20.90 -6.13 -6.47
N ASP A 213 20.10 -5.07 -6.62
CA ASP A 213 20.48 -3.69 -6.29
C ASP A 213 19.86 -3.22 -4.96
N VAL A 214 20.06 -1.95 -4.62
CA VAL A 214 19.47 -1.28 -3.47
C VAL A 214 17.94 -1.34 -3.57
N ALA A 215 17.30 -1.91 -2.55
CA ALA A 215 15.86 -2.15 -2.50
C ALA A 215 15.00 -0.90 -2.81
N MET A 216 15.53 0.29 -2.55
CA MET A 216 14.92 1.58 -2.85
C MET A 216 14.43 1.71 -4.30
N PHE A 217 15.16 1.21 -5.30
CA PHE A 217 14.80 1.33 -6.72
C PHE A 217 13.54 0.52 -7.10
N ARG A 218 13.31 -0.59 -6.42
CA ARG A 218 12.14 -1.46 -6.64
C ARG A 218 11.01 -1.24 -5.63
N ALA A 219 11.26 -0.52 -4.54
CA ALA A 219 10.29 -0.26 -3.49
C ALA A 219 9.81 1.21 -3.50
N LYS A 220 10.69 2.17 -3.22
CA LYS A 220 10.32 3.58 -2.98
C LYS A 220 10.24 4.42 -4.26
N PHE A 221 11.21 4.29 -5.18
CA PHE A 221 11.24 5.10 -6.40
C PHE A 221 10.01 4.96 -7.32
N PRO A 222 9.37 3.78 -7.44
CA PRO A 222 8.11 3.68 -8.16
C PRO A 222 7.02 4.60 -7.59
N VAL A 223 6.93 4.77 -6.27
CA VAL A 223 5.95 5.66 -5.62
C VAL A 223 6.21 7.12 -6.02
N LEU A 224 7.46 7.56 -5.96
CA LEU A 224 7.89 8.90 -6.41
C LEU A 224 7.58 9.10 -7.90
N GLY A 225 7.80 8.07 -8.72
CA GLY A 225 7.46 8.05 -10.13
C GLY A 225 5.96 8.23 -10.36
N ALA A 226 5.11 7.54 -9.59
CA ALA A 226 3.67 7.67 -9.65
C ALA A 226 3.21 9.10 -9.32
N PHE A 227 3.73 9.69 -8.23
CA PHE A 227 3.47 11.09 -7.88
C PHE A 227 3.77 12.02 -9.04
N SER A 228 4.99 11.87 -9.58
CA SER A 228 5.48 12.73 -10.65
C SER A 228 4.62 12.59 -11.91
N MET A 229 4.24 11.37 -12.29
CA MET A 229 3.42 11.12 -13.48
C MET A 229 1.99 11.65 -13.33
N LEU A 230 1.34 11.43 -12.19
CA LEU A 230 -0.02 11.91 -11.95
C LEU A 230 -0.09 13.44 -11.96
N ALA A 231 0.83 14.10 -11.27
CA ALA A 231 0.91 15.56 -11.24
C ALA A 231 1.19 16.14 -12.65
N GLN A 232 2.15 15.56 -13.38
CA GLN A 232 2.57 16.08 -14.68
C GLN A 232 1.56 15.86 -15.80
N GLU A 233 0.88 14.72 -15.78
CA GLU A 233 -0.13 14.38 -16.79
C GLU A 233 -1.52 14.94 -16.43
N GLU A 234 -1.60 15.68 -15.32
CA GLU A 234 -2.82 16.32 -14.81
C GLU A 234 -3.96 15.31 -14.70
N ILE A 235 -3.63 14.08 -14.27
CA ILE A 235 -4.60 12.99 -14.09
C ILE A 235 -5.64 13.36 -13.01
N PRO A 236 -5.27 13.93 -11.85
CA PRO A 236 -6.24 14.32 -10.82
C PRO A 236 -7.28 15.32 -11.32
N ALA A 237 -6.93 16.23 -12.25
CA ALA A 237 -7.88 17.18 -12.83
C ALA A 237 -9.02 16.48 -13.62
N ARG A 238 -8.82 15.24 -14.07
CA ARG A 238 -9.86 14.41 -14.72
C ARG A 238 -10.72 13.65 -13.72
N TYR A 239 -10.20 13.41 -12.52
CA TYR A 239 -10.82 12.63 -11.45
C TYR A 239 -10.80 13.43 -10.14
N PRO A 240 -11.47 14.59 -10.07
CA PRO A 240 -11.33 15.53 -8.96
C PRO A 240 -11.89 15.00 -7.62
N GLY A 241 -12.74 13.96 -7.66
CA GLY A 241 -13.25 13.30 -6.45
C GLY A 241 -12.30 12.24 -5.89
N LEU A 242 -11.29 11.84 -6.65
CA LEU A 242 -10.38 10.76 -6.28
C LEU A 242 -9.27 11.26 -5.35
N ARG A 243 -9.04 10.53 -4.26
CA ARG A 243 -7.94 10.75 -3.31
C ARG A 243 -6.76 9.86 -3.70
N TRP A 244 -5.55 10.41 -3.72
CA TRP A 244 -4.34 9.68 -4.10
C TRP A 244 -3.33 9.74 -2.98
N ALA A 245 -2.86 8.58 -2.51
CA ALA A 245 -1.87 8.52 -1.46
C ALA A 245 -0.57 7.86 -1.93
N PHE A 246 0.54 8.32 -1.38
CA PHE A 246 1.88 7.83 -1.65
C PHE A 246 2.45 7.29 -0.34
N ILE A 247 2.43 5.96 -0.23
CA ILE A 247 2.58 5.22 1.03
C ILE A 247 3.97 4.56 1.10
N GLU A 248 4.57 4.57 2.30
CA GLU A 248 5.81 3.89 2.66
C GLU A 248 7.10 4.39 1.93
N ALA A 249 7.06 5.61 1.39
CA ALA A 249 8.19 6.19 0.64
C ALA A 249 8.99 7.25 1.41
N SER A 250 8.69 7.47 2.69
CA SER A 250 9.10 8.69 3.42
C SER A 250 8.61 9.96 2.69
N ALA A 251 8.90 11.16 3.18
CA ALA A 251 8.42 12.40 2.57
C ALA A 251 9.52 13.38 2.09
N GLN A 252 10.81 13.06 2.25
CA GLN A 252 11.90 14.05 2.09
C GLN A 252 12.18 14.40 0.62
N TRP A 253 11.64 13.60 -0.29
CA TRP A 253 11.66 13.85 -1.72
C TRP A 253 10.61 14.88 -2.16
N LEU A 254 9.61 15.18 -1.30
CA LEU A 254 8.42 15.93 -1.68
C LEU A 254 8.72 17.39 -2.06
N PRO A 255 9.48 18.19 -1.28
CA PRO A 255 9.94 19.52 -1.68
C PRO A 255 10.51 19.60 -3.10
N TYR A 256 11.40 18.65 -3.43
CA TYR A 256 12.03 18.57 -4.74
C TYR A 256 11.00 18.28 -5.84
N MET A 257 10.10 17.31 -5.64
CA MET A 257 9.08 16.95 -6.62
C MET A 257 8.05 18.06 -6.84
N LEU A 258 7.70 18.81 -5.79
CA LEU A 258 6.87 20.01 -5.91
C LEU A 258 7.59 21.10 -6.73
N GLY A 259 8.89 21.32 -6.49
CA GLY A 259 9.71 22.21 -7.32
C GLY A 259 9.69 21.82 -8.81
N GLU A 260 9.86 20.55 -9.12
CA GLU A 260 9.79 20.01 -10.48
C GLU A 260 8.40 20.19 -11.11
N ALA A 261 7.32 19.96 -10.35
CA ALA A 261 5.96 20.21 -10.81
C ALA A 261 5.73 21.70 -11.15
N ARG A 262 6.18 22.62 -10.29
CA ARG A 262 6.11 24.08 -10.51
C ARG A 262 6.85 24.50 -11.78
N ILE A 263 8.08 24.02 -11.98
CA ILE A 263 8.87 24.30 -13.20
C ILE A 263 8.12 23.85 -14.45
N ARG A 264 7.50 22.68 -14.43
CA ARG A 264 6.80 22.13 -15.60
C ARG A 264 5.51 22.88 -15.91
N LEU A 265 4.71 23.22 -14.90
CA LEU A 265 3.51 24.05 -15.09
C LEU A 265 3.86 25.40 -15.71
N ASN A 266 4.91 26.06 -15.19
CA ASN A 266 5.43 27.31 -15.75
C ASN A 266 5.86 27.16 -17.22
N ARG A 267 6.59 26.09 -17.57
CA ARG A 267 7.00 25.82 -18.96
C ARG A 267 5.82 25.59 -19.91
N ARG A 268 4.68 25.10 -19.40
CA ARG A 268 3.43 24.94 -20.16
C ARG A 268 2.57 26.22 -20.18
N GLY A 269 3.01 27.31 -19.55
CA GLY A 269 2.23 28.54 -19.42
C GLY A 269 0.99 28.38 -18.55
N ARG A 270 0.98 27.37 -17.66
CA ARG A 270 -0.13 27.10 -16.73
C ARG A 270 0.11 27.81 -15.39
N PRO A 271 -0.93 28.34 -14.73
CA PRO A 271 -0.81 28.83 -13.38
C PRO A 271 -0.27 27.75 -12.44
N VAL A 272 0.65 28.13 -11.57
CA VAL A 272 1.15 27.29 -10.49
C VAL A 272 0.27 27.52 -9.27
N PRO A 273 -0.36 26.49 -8.72
CA PRO A 273 -1.21 26.67 -7.55
C PRO A 273 -0.40 26.88 -6.28
N GLY A 274 -1.01 27.57 -5.32
CA GLY A 274 -0.41 27.80 -4.00
C GLY A 274 -0.25 26.50 -3.20
N ASP A 275 -1.22 25.61 -3.35
CA ASP A 275 -1.23 24.28 -2.76
C ASP A 275 -1.41 23.22 -3.85
N ILE A 276 -0.30 22.64 -4.30
CA ILE A 276 -0.29 21.57 -5.32
C ILE A 276 -0.91 20.29 -4.75
N LEU A 277 -0.76 20.03 -3.44
CA LEU A 277 -1.24 18.78 -2.84
C LEU A 277 -2.77 18.79 -2.74
N GLY A 278 -3.34 19.88 -2.22
CA GLY A 278 -4.79 20.05 -2.14
C GLY A 278 -5.46 20.09 -3.50
N GLU A 279 -4.89 20.78 -4.50
CA GLU A 279 -5.46 20.80 -5.85
C GLU A 279 -5.48 19.42 -6.53
N ASN A 280 -4.57 18.53 -6.15
CA ASN A 280 -4.49 17.18 -6.70
C ASN A 280 -5.08 16.11 -5.76
N ASN A 281 -5.55 16.50 -4.57
CA ASN A 281 -6.06 15.59 -3.53
C ASN A 281 -5.03 14.50 -3.16
N PHE A 282 -3.77 14.93 -3.00
CA PHE A 282 -2.62 14.08 -2.73
C PHE A 282 -2.32 13.98 -1.23
N TYR A 283 -1.96 12.78 -0.77
CA TYR A 283 -1.57 12.50 0.60
C TYR A 283 -0.24 11.73 0.63
N ILE A 284 0.61 12.01 1.61
CA ILE A 284 1.97 11.46 1.66
C ILE A 284 2.25 10.92 3.06
N THR A 285 2.67 9.66 3.17
CA THR A 285 3.19 9.14 4.44
C THR A 285 4.56 9.72 4.75
N THR A 286 4.70 10.20 5.97
CA THR A 286 5.98 10.52 6.61
C THR A 286 6.49 9.31 7.38
N GLN A 287 7.78 9.33 7.71
CA GLN A 287 8.45 8.37 8.58
C GLN A 287 9.18 9.14 9.68
N MET A 288 9.40 8.54 10.85
CA MET A 288 10.11 9.25 11.92
C MET A 288 11.59 9.57 11.60
N THR A 289 12.13 9.05 10.51
CA THR A 289 13.44 9.43 9.96
C THR A 289 13.43 10.73 9.16
N ASP A 290 12.23 11.21 8.82
CA ASP A 290 12.02 12.45 8.11
C ASP A 290 12.18 13.65 9.06
N ASP A 291 12.64 14.79 8.52
CA ASP A 291 12.48 16.10 9.16
C ASP A 291 11.03 16.58 8.98
N ILE A 292 10.13 16.03 9.79
CA ILE A 292 8.69 16.32 9.71
C ILE A 292 8.39 17.80 10.02
N PRO A 293 8.99 18.46 11.04
CA PRO A 293 8.81 19.90 11.24
C PRO A 293 9.21 20.73 10.02
N GLY A 294 10.37 20.44 9.42
CA GLY A 294 10.80 21.13 8.20
C GLY A 294 9.86 20.90 7.02
N LEU A 295 9.29 19.71 6.88
CA LEU A 295 8.26 19.43 5.87
C LEU A 295 6.98 20.24 6.12
N VAL A 296 6.49 20.27 7.36
CA VAL A 296 5.30 21.05 7.73
C VAL A 296 5.51 22.54 7.43
N ASP A 297 6.68 23.08 7.74
CA ASP A 297 7.04 24.47 7.42
C ASP A 297 7.04 24.76 5.91
N GLU A 298 7.45 23.78 5.07
CA GLU A 298 7.58 23.97 3.63
C GLU A 298 6.30 23.68 2.83
N VAL A 299 5.55 22.64 3.20
CA VAL A 299 4.41 22.14 2.41
C VAL A 299 3.07 22.15 3.17
N GLY A 300 3.07 22.47 4.46
CA GLY A 300 1.89 22.37 5.33
C GLY A 300 1.68 20.97 5.91
N ASP A 301 0.68 20.85 6.78
CA ASP A 301 0.36 19.63 7.53
C ASP A 301 -0.95 18.94 7.09
N ASP A 302 -1.72 19.54 6.16
CA ASP A 302 -3.06 19.06 5.76
C ASP A 302 -3.06 17.77 4.92
N HIS A 303 -1.90 17.36 4.41
CA HIS A 303 -1.76 16.24 3.48
C HIS A 303 -0.71 15.21 3.91
N LEU A 304 -0.18 15.35 5.12
CA LEU A 304 0.81 14.43 5.69
C LEU A 304 0.12 13.37 6.55
N LEU A 305 0.57 12.13 6.40
CA LEU A 305 0.14 10.96 7.16
C LEU A 305 1.34 10.38 7.89
N ILE A 306 1.11 9.43 8.79
CA ILE A 306 2.17 8.52 9.25
C ILE A 306 1.62 7.11 9.34
N GLY A 307 2.49 6.13 9.25
CA GLY A 307 2.16 4.71 9.40
C GLY A 307 3.29 3.97 10.11
N THR A 308 2.97 2.85 10.74
CA THR A 308 3.96 2.07 11.50
C THR A 308 4.69 1.02 10.66
N ASP A 309 4.13 0.69 9.48
CA ASP A 309 4.56 -0.43 8.65
C ASP A 309 4.52 -1.75 9.47
N TYR A 310 3.44 -1.92 10.24
CA TYR A 310 3.29 -3.03 11.18
C TYR A 310 3.45 -4.38 10.49
N GLY A 311 4.33 -5.23 11.04
CA GLY A 311 4.46 -6.63 10.62
C GLY A 311 5.64 -6.87 9.69
N HIS A 312 6.24 -5.81 9.16
CA HIS A 312 7.43 -5.87 8.32
C HIS A 312 8.72 -5.71 9.11
N ARG A 313 9.85 -5.78 8.40
CA ARG A 313 11.19 -5.63 8.98
C ARG A 313 12.09 -4.90 7.99
N ASP A 314 11.78 -3.65 7.76
CA ASP A 314 12.62 -2.79 6.93
C ASP A 314 12.87 -1.42 7.59
N THR A 315 13.32 -0.47 6.78
CA THR A 315 13.70 0.88 7.24
C THR A 315 12.51 1.78 7.55
N ALA A 316 11.31 1.44 7.07
CA ALA A 316 10.06 2.13 7.34
C ALA A 316 9.44 1.70 8.68
N THR A 317 9.63 0.43 9.04
CA THR A 317 9.03 -0.18 10.23
C THR A 317 9.39 0.55 11.53
N ASP A 318 8.38 1.10 12.20
CA ASP A 318 8.48 1.71 13.52
C ASP A 318 7.14 1.59 14.25
N ILE A 319 6.99 0.52 15.04
CA ILE A 319 5.76 0.22 15.80
C ILE A 319 5.40 1.27 16.85
N HIS A 320 6.29 2.23 17.13
CA HIS A 320 6.07 3.32 18.06
C HIS A 320 6.02 4.69 17.36
N ALA A 321 5.99 4.74 16.03
CA ALA A 321 6.01 5.98 15.24
C ALA A 321 4.92 6.97 15.68
N MET A 322 3.70 6.48 15.88
CA MET A 322 2.55 7.31 16.29
C MET A 322 2.79 8.00 17.64
N ARG A 323 3.24 7.23 18.64
CA ARG A 323 3.55 7.75 19.98
C ARG A 323 4.70 8.74 19.92
N ARG A 324 5.77 8.41 19.20
CA ARG A 324 6.94 9.29 19.05
C ARG A 324 6.62 10.57 18.29
N LEU A 325 5.72 10.55 17.30
CA LEU A 325 5.28 11.77 16.64
C LEU A 325 4.59 12.71 17.64
N GLY A 326 3.78 12.17 18.55
CA GLY A 326 3.14 12.95 19.61
C GLY A 326 4.12 13.48 20.68
N ASP A 327 5.06 12.64 21.12
CA ASP A 327 5.96 12.95 22.25
C ASP A 327 7.23 13.71 21.84
N GLU A 328 7.78 13.38 20.67
CA GLU A 328 9.12 13.78 20.20
C GLU A 328 9.09 14.53 18.87
N GLY A 329 7.95 14.54 18.16
CA GLY A 329 7.84 15.06 16.80
C GLY A 329 8.12 16.57 16.65
N ASN A 330 8.20 17.31 17.76
CA ASN A 330 8.45 18.75 17.80
C ASN A 330 7.47 19.54 16.90
N LEU A 331 6.21 19.12 16.89
CA LEU A 331 5.10 19.73 16.16
C LEU A 331 4.08 20.35 17.12
N GLY A 332 3.30 21.30 16.62
CA GLY A 332 2.14 21.80 17.35
C GLY A 332 1.07 20.71 17.54
N PRO A 333 0.27 20.73 18.62
CA PRO A 333 -0.78 19.74 18.87
C PRO A 333 -1.77 19.58 17.72
N ASP A 334 -2.09 20.67 17.01
CA ASP A 334 -3.00 20.65 15.86
C ASP A 334 -2.41 19.89 14.67
N SER A 335 -1.12 20.08 14.36
CA SER A 335 -0.43 19.34 13.29
C SER A 335 -0.31 17.86 13.62
N VAL A 336 0.02 17.52 14.87
CA VAL A 336 0.03 16.12 15.35
C VAL A 336 -1.35 15.49 15.16
N HIS A 337 -2.42 16.20 15.55
CA HIS A 337 -3.78 15.72 15.39
C HIS A 337 -4.16 15.52 13.91
N LYS A 338 -3.78 16.44 13.02
CA LYS A 338 -4.03 16.26 11.58
C LYS A 338 -3.36 15.01 11.04
N ILE A 339 -2.08 14.82 11.34
CA ILE A 339 -1.28 13.71 10.81
C ILE A 339 -1.75 12.35 11.37
N LEU A 340 -2.13 12.30 12.65
CA LEU A 340 -2.56 11.06 13.32
C LEU A 340 -4.04 10.70 13.11
N ASP A 341 -4.91 11.64 12.78
CA ASP A 341 -6.36 11.41 12.68
C ASP A 341 -6.98 12.10 11.47
N THR A 342 -7.01 13.43 11.42
CA THR A 342 -7.86 14.15 10.45
C THR A 342 -7.53 13.79 9.00
N ASN A 343 -6.25 13.73 8.65
CA ASN A 343 -5.79 13.44 7.30
C ASN A 343 -6.02 11.97 6.91
N PRO A 344 -5.58 10.96 7.69
CA PRO A 344 -5.88 9.58 7.36
C PRO A 344 -7.39 9.28 7.38
N SER A 345 -8.16 9.85 8.32
CA SER A 345 -9.61 9.70 8.36
C SER A 345 -10.28 10.29 7.10
N THR A 346 -9.81 11.43 6.62
CA THR A 346 -10.27 12.04 5.35
C THR A 346 -9.87 11.19 4.14
N LEU A 347 -8.62 10.74 4.09
CA LEU A 347 -8.09 9.90 3.01
C LEU A 347 -8.92 8.62 2.83
N TYR A 348 -9.15 7.89 3.92
CA TYR A 348 -9.79 6.57 3.90
C TYR A 348 -11.31 6.62 4.13
N GLY A 349 -11.91 7.79 4.32
CA GLY A 349 -13.35 7.92 4.60
C GLY A 349 -13.75 7.21 5.89
N LEU A 350 -12.97 7.41 6.95
CA LEU A 350 -13.23 6.87 8.29
C LEU A 350 -14.10 7.88 9.04
N ASN A 351 -15.42 7.74 8.96
CA ASN A 351 -16.37 8.50 9.77
C ASN A 351 -17.08 7.60 10.77
#